data_AF-A0A0F9TBX4-F1
#
_entry.id   AF-A0A0F9TBX4-F1
#
_cell.length_a   1.000
_cell.length_b   1.000
_cell.length_c   1.000
_cell.angle_alpha   90.00
_cell.angle_beta   90.00
_cell.angle_gamma   90.00
#
_symmetry.space_group_name_H-M   'P 1'
#
loop_
_entity.id
_entity.type
_entity.pdbx_description
1 polymer ?
#
loop_
_entity_poly.entity_id
_entity_poly.type
_entity_poly.pdbx_seq_one_letter_code
_entity_poly.pdbx_strand_id
1 'polypeptide(L)'
;MVRKKKKKKRKSTGSSLVKYGDYTLDDADDDQEDLDSSRGGMIFKWKAGKNIIRLIPPLPGNKWRRRIYEHLINVPGIGWVSFVCPRLMAKEFCPGCNKRDKLLRSKNKVDLKFAKDLRPRRNNYANAILRKEEEAGPRVINFGPQIEEQFIEMRKDPDLGGNFVNPIKGFDIVVRKKGEKLNTEYKVYPVGKGRSTPLHEDATIMNAWIENQHALERFAVVPTADQIEAKMRGEEIDDEDDEDSGSSRKRRRSKKSIDEELDEIEDADWEDYEEEEEDEDEEE
;
A
#
# COMPACT_ATOMS: atom_id res chain seq x y z
N MET A 1 70.13 -48.21 -0.91
CA MET A 1 71.04 -47.50 -1.83
C MET A 1 70.29 -47.10 -3.09
N VAL A 2 70.42 -45.82 -3.48
CA VAL A 2 69.64 -45.10 -4.49
C VAL A 2 69.93 -45.58 -5.92
N ARG A 3 68.89 -45.72 -6.77
CA ARG A 3 69.00 -45.61 -8.24
C ARG A 3 67.75 -44.95 -8.85
N LYS A 4 67.95 -43.75 -9.42
CA LYS A 4 67.00 -42.98 -10.24
C LYS A 4 66.66 -43.71 -11.54
N LYS A 5 65.41 -43.61 -12.03
CA LYS A 5 65.09 -43.40 -13.45
C LYS A 5 63.67 -42.82 -13.68
N LYS A 6 63.68 -41.78 -14.54
CA LYS A 6 62.63 -41.04 -15.28
C LYS A 6 61.46 -41.91 -15.79
N LYS A 7 60.26 -41.46 -16.19
CA LYS A 7 59.56 -40.16 -16.40
C LYS A 7 58.11 -40.55 -16.72
N LYS A 8 57.09 -39.77 -16.32
CA LYS A 8 55.89 -39.58 -17.17
C LYS A 8 55.23 -38.25 -16.83
N LYS A 9 55.28 -37.33 -17.81
CA LYS A 9 54.49 -36.10 -17.82
C LYS A 9 53.01 -36.50 -17.79
N ARG A 10 52.29 -36.14 -16.73
CA ARG A 10 50.84 -35.97 -16.80
C ARG A 10 50.60 -34.49 -17.10
N LYS A 11 50.09 -34.23 -18.31
CA LYS A 11 49.45 -32.97 -18.64
C LYS A 11 48.26 -32.82 -17.68
N SER A 12 48.33 -31.92 -16.70
CA SER A 12 47.11 -31.40 -16.09
C SER A 12 46.60 -30.32 -17.03
N THR A 13 45.59 -30.72 -17.78
CA THR A 13 44.65 -29.89 -18.54
C THR A 13 44.35 -28.59 -17.82
N GLY A 14 44.39 -27.49 -18.57
CA GLY A 14 43.95 -26.19 -18.08
C GLY A 14 42.51 -26.27 -17.56
N SER A 15 42.27 -25.65 -16.43
CA SER A 15 40.95 -25.11 -16.10
C SER A 15 41.06 -23.61 -16.22
N SER A 16 40.88 -23.12 -17.44
CA SER A 16 40.71 -21.71 -17.76
C SER A 16 39.27 -21.29 -17.43
N LEU A 17 38.88 -21.38 -16.16
CA LEU A 17 37.60 -20.84 -15.69
C LEU A 17 37.91 -19.56 -14.92
N VAL A 18 37.91 -18.47 -15.67
CA VAL A 18 37.94 -17.11 -15.13
C VAL A 18 36.60 -16.84 -14.45
N LYS A 19 36.68 -16.46 -13.17
CA LYS A 19 35.77 -15.61 -12.36
C LYS A 19 34.29 -15.66 -12.75
N TYR A 20 33.53 -16.49 -12.06
CA TYR A 20 32.07 -16.35 -11.98
C TYR A 20 31.73 -15.56 -10.71
N GLY A 21 30.76 -14.65 -10.82
CA GLY A 21 30.09 -14.07 -9.65
C GLY A 21 29.10 -15.08 -9.10
N ASP A 22 29.00 -15.15 -7.77
CA ASP A 22 27.99 -15.98 -7.11
C ASP A 22 26.67 -15.20 -7.06
N TYR A 23 25.57 -15.85 -7.43
CA TYR A 23 24.22 -15.34 -7.23
C TYR A 23 23.83 -15.59 -5.77
N THR A 24 23.81 -14.53 -4.98
CA THR A 24 23.58 -14.61 -3.54
C THR A 24 22.10 -14.62 -3.21
N LEU A 25 21.76 -14.92 -1.95
CA LEU A 25 20.38 -14.81 -1.47
C LEU A 25 19.90 -13.35 -1.48
N ASP A 26 20.80 -12.40 -1.26
CA ASP A 26 20.48 -10.97 -1.36
C ASP A 26 20.20 -10.58 -2.82
N ASP A 27 20.97 -11.10 -3.78
CA ASP A 27 20.68 -10.90 -5.22
C ASP A 27 19.35 -11.57 -5.61
N ALA A 28 18.97 -12.68 -4.95
CA ALA A 28 17.70 -13.35 -5.19
C ALA A 28 16.51 -12.60 -4.58
N ASP A 29 16.69 -11.97 -3.43
CA ASP A 29 15.69 -11.11 -2.80
C ASP A 29 15.53 -9.80 -3.61
N ASP A 30 16.63 -9.22 -4.10
CA ASP A 30 16.63 -8.06 -5.00
C ASP A 30 15.98 -8.42 -6.35
N ASP A 31 16.32 -9.55 -6.97
CA ASP A 31 15.69 -10.02 -8.22
C ASP A 31 14.21 -10.39 -8.02
N GLN A 32 13.81 -10.81 -6.81
CA GLN A 32 12.41 -11.10 -6.49
C GLN A 32 11.62 -9.82 -6.19
N GLU A 33 12.24 -8.83 -5.55
CA GLU A 33 11.69 -7.46 -5.47
C GLU A 33 11.56 -6.85 -6.87
N ASP A 34 12.56 -7.04 -7.73
CA ASP A 34 12.56 -6.57 -9.12
C ASP A 34 11.55 -7.33 -9.97
N LEU A 35 11.31 -8.62 -9.75
CA LEU A 35 10.22 -9.37 -10.40
C LEU A 35 8.83 -8.90 -9.94
N ASP A 36 8.67 -8.60 -8.65
CA ASP A 36 7.44 -8.01 -8.10
C ASP A 36 7.24 -6.55 -8.58
N SER A 37 8.32 -5.82 -8.87
CA SER A 37 8.32 -4.44 -9.40
C SER A 37 8.23 -4.35 -10.93
N SER A 38 8.74 -5.35 -11.66
CA SER A 38 8.83 -5.45 -13.13
C SER A 38 7.56 -6.02 -13.75
N ARG A 39 6.72 -6.70 -12.94
CA ARG A 39 5.27 -6.84 -13.17
C ARG A 39 4.48 -5.57 -12.81
N GLY A 40 5.17 -4.44 -12.73
CA GLY A 40 4.75 -3.23 -12.04
C GLY A 40 3.33 -2.79 -12.36
N GLY A 41 2.40 -3.23 -11.52
CA GLY A 41 1.05 -2.71 -11.50
C GLY A 41 1.07 -1.18 -11.44
N MET A 42 -0.01 -0.58 -11.94
CA MET A 42 -0.22 0.86 -11.87
C MET A 42 -0.03 1.39 -10.43
N ILE A 43 -0.34 0.56 -9.41
CA ILE A 43 -0.27 0.92 -8.01
C ILE A 43 1.10 0.58 -7.39
N PHE A 44 1.76 1.59 -6.82
CA PHE A 44 2.98 1.44 -6.03
C PHE A 44 2.69 0.87 -4.63
N LYS A 45 3.48 -0.12 -4.24
CA LYS A 45 3.48 -0.71 -2.90
C LYS A 45 4.64 -0.16 -2.07
N TRP A 46 4.34 0.44 -0.91
CA TRP A 46 5.35 1.00 -0.01
C TRP A 46 6.35 -0.04 0.49
N LYS A 47 7.62 0.12 0.09
CA LYS A 47 8.75 -0.67 0.61
C LYS A 47 9.08 -0.26 2.04
N ALA A 48 9.64 -1.18 2.82
CA ALA A 48 10.11 -0.89 4.17
C ALA A 48 11.26 0.13 4.13
N GLY A 49 11.34 1.02 5.11
CA GLY A 49 12.38 2.04 5.15
C GLY A 49 12.04 3.28 4.31
N LYS A 50 13.01 3.77 3.53
CA LYS A 50 12.96 5.09 2.87
C LYS A 50 12.43 4.98 1.44
N ASN A 51 11.25 5.57 1.19
CA ASN A 51 10.68 5.74 -0.14
C ASN A 51 10.79 7.22 -0.54
N ILE A 52 11.33 7.50 -1.73
CA ILE A 52 11.47 8.88 -2.23
C ILE A 52 10.53 9.01 -3.43
N ILE A 53 9.57 9.91 -3.31
CA ILE A 53 8.53 10.12 -4.30
C ILE A 53 8.46 11.58 -4.73
N ARG A 54 7.96 11.80 -5.94
CA ARG A 54 7.69 13.13 -6.48
C ARG A 54 6.25 13.19 -6.97
N LEU A 55 5.40 13.93 -6.26
CA LEU A 55 3.98 14.04 -6.61
C LEU A 55 3.79 14.83 -7.90
N ILE A 56 2.97 14.30 -8.80
CA ILE A 56 2.64 14.92 -10.08
C ILE A 56 1.53 15.95 -9.85
N PRO A 57 1.59 17.15 -10.45
CA PRO A 57 0.50 18.12 -10.38
C PRO A 57 -0.78 17.55 -10.99
N PRO A 58 -1.96 17.93 -10.46
CA PRO A 58 -3.21 17.57 -11.09
C PRO A 58 -3.37 18.28 -12.43
N LEU A 59 -4.07 17.63 -13.36
CA LEU A 59 -4.61 18.31 -14.53
C LEU A 59 -5.57 19.44 -14.10
N PRO A 60 -5.73 20.49 -14.94
CA PRO A 60 -6.63 21.60 -14.65
C PRO A 60 -8.03 21.12 -14.24
N GLY A 61 -8.55 21.67 -13.13
CA GLY A 61 -9.87 21.31 -12.58
C GLY A 61 -9.87 20.11 -11.63
N ASN A 62 -8.80 19.32 -11.59
CA ASN A 62 -8.71 18.14 -10.73
C ASN A 62 -7.96 18.42 -9.41
N LYS A 63 -8.18 17.55 -8.43
CA LYS A 63 -7.38 17.52 -7.20
C LYS A 63 -6.17 16.61 -7.41
N TRP A 64 -5.06 16.92 -6.75
CA TRP A 64 -3.83 16.11 -6.82
C TRP A 64 -3.99 14.68 -6.26
N ARG A 65 -5.07 14.45 -5.51
CA ARG A 65 -5.44 13.16 -4.95
C ARG A 65 -6.93 12.88 -5.11
N ARG A 66 -7.27 11.60 -5.19
CA ARG A 66 -8.64 11.08 -5.09
C ARG A 66 -8.83 10.35 -3.76
N ARG A 67 -9.74 10.87 -2.93
CA ARG A 67 -10.15 10.21 -1.68
C ARG A 67 -11.17 9.12 -1.97
N ILE A 68 -11.00 7.95 -1.37
CA ILE A 68 -11.86 6.78 -1.53
C ILE A 68 -12.10 6.14 -0.17
N TYR A 69 -13.32 5.63 0.03
CA TYR A 69 -13.65 4.79 1.18
C TYR A 69 -13.85 3.37 0.69
N GLU A 70 -13.07 2.43 1.19
CA GLU A 70 -13.12 1.02 0.78
C GLU A 70 -13.32 0.11 1.98
N HIS A 71 -14.08 -0.95 1.80
CA HIS A 71 -14.13 -2.06 2.74
C HIS A 71 -13.01 -3.03 2.38
N LEU A 72 -12.31 -3.54 3.40
CA LEU A 72 -11.35 -4.63 3.26
C LEU A 72 -11.75 -5.72 4.24
N ILE A 73 -12.34 -6.79 3.72
CA ILE A 73 -13.01 -7.81 4.52
C ILE A 73 -12.33 -9.14 4.29
N ASN A 74 -11.97 -9.84 5.36
CA ASN A 74 -11.52 -11.22 5.27
C ASN A 74 -12.74 -12.15 5.33
N VAL A 75 -13.12 -12.73 4.20
CA VAL A 75 -14.23 -13.68 4.14
C VAL A 75 -13.71 -15.10 4.35
N PRO A 76 -14.21 -15.85 5.35
CA PRO A 76 -13.80 -17.22 5.60
C PRO A 76 -13.96 -18.10 4.36
N GLY A 77 -12.90 -18.81 3.98
CA GLY A 77 -12.89 -19.71 2.82
C GLY A 77 -12.53 -19.06 1.47
N ILE A 78 -12.59 -17.73 1.37
CA ILE A 78 -12.28 -16.98 0.14
C ILE A 78 -10.98 -16.20 0.31
N GLY A 79 -10.86 -15.44 1.40
CA GLY A 79 -9.73 -14.55 1.67
C GLY A 79 -10.14 -13.09 1.73
N TRP A 80 -9.18 -12.19 1.48
CA TRP A 80 -9.41 -10.76 1.52
C TRP A 80 -10.14 -10.27 0.27
N VAL A 81 -11.26 -9.60 0.48
CA VAL A 81 -12.07 -8.97 -0.56
C VAL A 81 -12.12 -7.48 -0.29
N SER A 82 -11.88 -6.66 -1.32
CA SER A 82 -11.98 -5.21 -1.25
C SER A 82 -13.06 -4.67 -2.19
N PHE A 83 -13.78 -3.65 -1.76
CA PHE A 83 -14.70 -2.91 -2.62
C PHE A 83 -14.92 -1.49 -2.10
N VAL A 84 -15.21 -0.57 -3.03
CA VAL A 84 -15.54 0.82 -2.72
C VAL A 84 -16.88 0.88 -2.00
N CYS A 85 -16.97 1.63 -0.90
CA CYS A 85 -18.16 1.77 -0.07
C CYS A 85 -19.24 2.62 -0.77
N PRO A 86 -20.37 2.05 -1.24
CA PRO A 86 -21.42 2.83 -1.89
C PRO A 86 -22.05 3.88 -0.97
N ARG A 87 -22.14 3.58 0.32
CA ARG A 87 -22.72 4.49 1.32
C ARG A 87 -21.94 5.78 1.47
N LEU A 88 -20.61 5.70 1.50
CA LEU A 88 -19.75 6.88 1.70
C LEU A 88 -19.40 7.58 0.40
N MET A 89 -19.40 6.86 -0.72
CA MET A 89 -18.96 7.40 -2.02
C MET A 89 -20.13 7.86 -2.89
N ALA A 90 -21.27 7.18 -2.86
CA ALA A 90 -22.45 7.46 -3.68
C ALA A 90 -23.73 7.74 -2.86
N LYS A 91 -23.69 7.64 -1.52
CA LYS A 91 -24.87 7.71 -0.63
C LYS A 91 -25.91 6.63 -0.93
N GLU A 92 -25.46 5.50 -1.46
CA GLU A 92 -26.30 4.35 -1.79
C GLU A 92 -26.26 3.27 -0.71
N PHE A 93 -27.11 2.25 -0.85
CA PHE A 93 -27.11 1.11 0.05
C PHE A 93 -25.77 0.33 -0.04
N CYS A 94 -25.14 0.09 1.12
CA CYS A 94 -23.91 -0.69 1.21
C CYS A 94 -24.16 -1.96 2.05
N PRO A 95 -24.09 -3.16 1.45
CA PRO A 95 -24.22 -4.42 2.18
C PRO A 95 -23.21 -4.56 3.33
N GLY A 96 -21.96 -4.11 3.11
CA GLY A 96 -20.89 -4.15 4.13
C GLY A 96 -21.20 -3.28 5.35
N CYS A 97 -21.64 -2.03 5.13
CA CYS A 97 -22.05 -1.15 6.21
C CYS A 97 -23.29 -1.66 6.94
N ASN A 98 -24.27 -2.19 6.22
CA ASN A 98 -25.48 -2.74 6.85
C ASN A 98 -25.15 -3.97 7.73
N LYS A 99 -24.28 -4.87 7.25
CA LYS A 99 -23.80 -6.01 8.02
C LYS A 99 -23.06 -5.56 9.29
N ARG A 100 -22.20 -4.54 9.16
CA ARG A 100 -21.52 -3.91 10.30
C ARG A 100 -22.52 -3.36 11.32
N ASP A 101 -23.50 -2.58 10.88
CA ASP A 101 -24.45 -1.92 11.78
C ASP A 101 -25.33 -2.95 12.52
N LYS A 102 -25.62 -4.10 11.91
CA LYS A 102 -26.26 -5.25 12.58
C LYS A 102 -25.37 -5.87 13.66
N LEU A 103 -24.09 -6.06 13.37
CA LEU A 103 -23.13 -6.63 14.33
C LEU A 103 -22.88 -5.69 15.51
N LEU A 104 -22.88 -4.37 15.29
CA LEU A 104 -22.77 -3.38 16.38
C LEU A 104 -23.96 -3.39 17.35
N ARG A 105 -25.14 -3.82 16.89
CA ARG A 105 -26.33 -3.98 17.76
C ARG A 105 -26.25 -5.24 18.62
N SER A 106 -25.36 -6.18 18.28
CA SER A 106 -25.10 -7.34 19.12
C SER A 106 -24.29 -6.93 20.35
N LYS A 107 -24.60 -7.50 21.51
CA LYS A 107 -23.81 -7.33 22.73
C LYS A 107 -22.64 -8.32 22.82
N ASN A 108 -22.40 -9.12 21.78
CA ASN A 108 -21.32 -10.11 21.75
C ASN A 108 -19.98 -9.46 21.36
N LYS A 109 -18.94 -9.66 22.17
CA LYS A 109 -17.57 -9.18 21.93
C LYS A 109 -17.02 -9.62 20.56
N VAL A 110 -17.36 -10.83 20.12
CA VAL A 110 -16.92 -11.37 18.81
C VAL A 110 -17.55 -10.59 17.65
N ASP A 111 -18.84 -10.28 17.74
CA ASP A 111 -19.55 -9.50 16.72
C ASP A 111 -19.02 -8.08 16.64
N LEU A 112 -18.70 -7.47 17.79
CA LEU A 112 -18.08 -6.15 17.86
C LEU A 112 -16.70 -6.13 17.18
N LYS A 113 -15.88 -7.18 17.36
CA LYS A 113 -14.59 -7.31 16.67
C LYS A 113 -14.78 -7.39 15.15
N PHE A 114 -15.70 -8.24 14.68
CA PHE A 114 -16.01 -8.32 13.25
C PHE A 114 -16.59 -7.02 12.69
N ALA A 115 -17.39 -6.29 13.47
CA ALA A 115 -17.90 -4.98 13.05
C ALA A 115 -16.76 -3.96 12.85
N LYS A 116 -15.72 -3.98 13.69
CA LYS A 116 -14.54 -3.13 13.52
C LYS A 116 -13.81 -3.44 12.20
N ASP A 117 -13.67 -4.72 11.86
CA ASP A 117 -13.03 -5.14 10.60
C ASP A 117 -13.84 -4.75 9.36
N LEU A 118 -15.17 -4.73 9.46
CA LEU A 118 -16.07 -4.28 8.39
C LEU A 118 -16.09 -2.76 8.20
N ARG A 119 -15.42 -1.97 9.06
CA ARG A 119 -15.40 -0.51 8.94
C ARG A 119 -14.70 -0.10 7.63
N PRO A 120 -15.31 0.77 6.82
CA PRO A 120 -14.64 1.28 5.63
C PRO A 120 -13.42 2.11 6.01
N ARG A 121 -12.31 1.88 5.33
CA ARG A 121 -11.03 2.58 5.50
C ARG A 121 -10.96 3.75 4.51
N ARG A 122 -10.43 4.88 4.97
CA ARG A 122 -10.20 6.07 4.13
C ARG A 122 -8.82 5.96 3.51
N ASN A 123 -8.78 5.86 2.19
CA ASN A 123 -7.56 5.85 1.41
C ASN A 123 -7.56 6.99 0.39
N ASN A 124 -6.37 7.40 0.00
CA ASN A 124 -6.16 8.43 -1.01
C ASN A 124 -5.23 7.89 -2.08
N TYR A 125 -5.60 8.11 -3.33
CA TYR A 125 -4.81 7.77 -4.50
C TYR A 125 -4.23 9.05 -5.11
N ALA A 126 -2.96 9.04 -5.49
CA ALA A 126 -2.31 10.17 -6.16
C ALA A 126 -1.29 9.69 -7.19
N ASN A 127 -1.04 10.48 -8.23
CA ASN A 127 0.01 10.21 -9.19
C ASN A 127 1.37 10.70 -8.65
N ALA A 128 2.38 9.85 -8.75
CA ALA A 128 3.74 10.13 -8.31
C ALA A 128 4.77 9.47 -9.22
N ILE A 129 5.97 10.07 -9.26
CA ILE A 129 7.17 9.45 -9.79
C ILE A 129 7.97 8.88 -8.62
N LEU A 130 8.44 7.65 -8.77
CA LEU A 130 9.34 7.02 -7.81
C LEU A 130 10.77 7.37 -8.22
N ARG A 131 11.51 8.11 -7.38
CA ARG A 131 12.87 8.55 -7.73
C ARG A 131 13.88 7.42 -7.92
N LYS A 132 13.57 6.22 -7.42
CA LYS A 132 14.37 5.01 -7.65
C LYS A 132 14.02 4.27 -8.94
N GLU A 133 12.85 4.55 -9.51
CA GLU A 133 12.27 3.84 -10.66
C GLU A 133 11.68 4.85 -11.66
N GLU A 134 12.44 5.89 -12.00
CA GLU A 134 11.94 6.96 -12.88
C GLU A 134 11.63 6.46 -14.30
N GLU A 135 12.31 5.41 -14.74
CA GLU A 135 12.10 4.77 -16.05
C GLU A 135 10.70 4.14 -16.17
N ALA A 136 10.08 3.75 -15.06
CA ALA A 136 8.71 3.23 -15.03
C ALA A 136 7.66 4.34 -15.26
N GLY A 137 8.05 5.61 -15.17
CA GLY A 137 7.17 6.75 -15.36
C GLY A 137 6.16 6.95 -14.21
N PRO A 138 5.02 7.61 -14.49
CA PRO A 138 3.96 7.84 -13.51
C PRO A 138 3.43 6.54 -12.90
N ARG A 139 3.37 6.49 -11.57
CA ARG A 139 2.69 5.43 -10.80
C ARG A 139 1.64 6.03 -9.87
N VAL A 140 0.68 5.21 -9.46
CA VAL A 140 -0.33 5.58 -8.48
C VAL A 140 0.11 5.14 -7.10
N ILE A 141 0.19 6.07 -6.15
CA ILE A 141 0.41 5.74 -4.74
C ILE A 141 -0.93 5.66 -4.01
N ASN A 142 -1.10 4.68 -3.13
CA ASN A 142 -2.21 4.61 -2.17
C ASN A 142 -1.69 4.95 -0.77
N PHE A 143 -2.32 5.90 -0.08
CA PHE A 143 -1.96 6.26 1.28
C PHE A 143 -3.17 6.58 2.18
N GLY A 144 -3.02 6.23 3.45
CA GLY A 144 -4.03 6.44 4.48
C GLY A 144 -4.06 7.86 5.08
N PRO A 145 -4.89 8.07 6.12
CA PRO A 145 -5.11 9.37 6.75
C PRO A 145 -3.84 9.98 7.37
N GLN A 146 -2.99 9.16 8.00
CA GLN A 146 -1.75 9.62 8.66
C GLN A 146 -0.77 10.29 7.69
N ILE A 147 -0.67 9.79 6.46
CA ILE A 147 0.17 10.41 5.41
C ILE A 147 -0.52 11.66 4.86
N GLU A 148 -1.85 11.63 4.69
CA GLU A 148 -2.63 12.78 4.22
C GLU A 148 -2.51 13.99 5.15
N GLU A 149 -2.55 13.78 6.47
CA GLU A 149 -2.40 14.82 7.49
C GLU A 149 -1.03 15.50 7.40
N GLN A 150 0.04 14.72 7.31
CA GLN A 150 1.40 15.25 7.14
C GLN A 150 1.57 16.01 5.82
N PHE A 151 0.90 15.59 4.74
CA PHE A 151 0.87 16.38 3.50
C PHE A 151 0.13 17.70 3.65
N ILE A 152 -0.97 17.73 4.39
CA ILE A 152 -1.73 18.95 4.64
C ILE A 152 -0.90 19.92 5.49
N GLU A 153 -0.24 19.42 6.53
CA GLU A 153 0.66 20.21 7.38
C GLU A 153 1.81 20.81 6.55
N MET A 154 2.48 20.00 5.74
CA MET A 154 3.53 20.45 4.83
C MET A 154 3.04 21.50 3.83
N ARG A 155 1.78 21.42 3.38
CA ARG A 155 1.18 22.41 2.48
C ARG A 155 0.90 23.75 3.17
N LYS A 156 0.53 23.70 4.46
CA LYS A 156 0.17 24.87 5.26
C LYS A 156 1.40 25.62 5.75
N ASP A 157 2.51 24.92 5.98
CA ASP A 157 3.77 25.50 6.43
C ASP A 157 4.59 26.05 5.23
N PRO A 158 4.78 27.37 5.11
CA PRO A 158 5.57 27.98 4.03
C PRO A 158 7.07 27.60 4.09
N ASP A 159 7.61 27.36 5.29
CA ASP A 159 9.02 27.10 5.56
C ASP A 159 9.38 25.62 5.33
N LEU A 160 8.43 24.70 5.53
CA LEU A 160 8.60 23.27 5.23
C LEU A 160 8.42 22.91 3.76
N GLY A 161 7.72 23.74 2.97
CA GLY A 161 7.70 23.61 1.52
C GLY A 161 6.31 23.72 0.90
N GLY A 162 5.71 24.91 0.91
CA GLY A 162 4.42 25.23 0.29
C GLY A 162 3.90 24.30 -0.83
N ASN A 163 4.12 24.62 -2.11
CA ASN A 163 3.51 23.86 -3.22
C ASN A 163 4.32 22.64 -3.68
N PHE A 164 4.26 21.55 -2.92
CA PHE A 164 4.97 20.30 -3.24
C PHE A 164 4.58 19.65 -4.57
N VAL A 165 3.44 19.95 -5.19
CA VAL A 165 3.06 19.37 -6.50
C VAL A 165 3.50 20.22 -7.69
N ASN A 166 4.07 21.41 -7.48
CA ASN A 166 4.49 22.26 -8.58
C ASN A 166 5.56 21.54 -9.45
N PRO A 167 5.41 21.45 -10.77
CA PRO A 167 6.32 20.67 -11.61
C PRO A 167 7.75 21.23 -11.66
N ILE A 168 7.92 22.55 -11.46
CA ILE A 168 9.23 23.22 -11.54
C ILE A 168 9.76 23.53 -10.14
N LYS A 169 8.92 24.17 -9.31
CA LYS A 169 9.26 24.70 -7.98
C LYS A 169 8.87 23.79 -6.81
N GLY A 170 8.36 22.60 -7.10
CA GLY A 170 8.01 21.62 -6.07
C GLY A 170 9.26 20.92 -5.56
N PHE A 171 9.08 19.86 -4.78
CA PHE A 171 10.18 19.06 -4.27
C PHE A 171 9.79 17.60 -4.07
N ASP A 172 10.82 16.78 -3.86
CA ASP A 172 10.68 15.37 -3.56
C ASP A 172 10.32 15.16 -2.10
N ILE A 173 9.52 14.15 -1.84
CA ILE A 173 9.04 13.78 -0.52
C ILE A 173 9.64 12.43 -0.14
N VAL A 174 10.12 12.34 1.09
CA VAL A 174 10.47 11.07 1.71
C VAL A 174 9.29 10.58 2.52
N VAL A 175 8.84 9.36 2.22
CA VAL A 175 7.91 8.60 3.06
C VAL A 175 8.69 7.46 3.68
N ARG A 176 8.93 7.56 4.98
CA ARG A 176 9.59 6.52 5.76
C ARG A 176 8.53 5.62 6.38
N LYS A 177 8.55 4.35 6.00
CA LYS A 177 7.71 3.29 6.57
C LYS A 177 8.51 2.51 7.60
N LYS A 178 8.01 2.41 8.82
CA LYS A 178 8.59 1.59 9.90
C LYS A 178 7.55 0.61 10.44
N GLY A 179 8.02 -0.55 10.89
CA GLY A 179 7.18 -1.58 11.51
C GLY A 179 6.52 -2.53 10.50
N GLU A 180 5.80 -3.52 11.04
CA GLU A 180 5.13 -4.56 10.28
C GLU A 180 3.66 -4.70 10.69
N LYS A 181 2.82 -5.11 9.73
CA LYS A 181 1.38 -5.39 9.92
C LYS A 181 0.64 -4.19 10.55
N LEU A 182 0.11 -4.36 11.76
CA LEU A 182 -0.76 -3.41 12.45
C LEU A 182 0.02 -2.24 13.07
N ASN A 183 1.32 -2.39 13.29
CA ASN A 183 2.18 -1.37 13.91
C ASN A 183 3.04 -0.65 12.86
N THR A 184 2.41 -0.21 11.77
CA THR A 184 3.12 0.53 10.71
C THR A 184 3.06 2.03 10.99
N GLU A 185 4.22 2.65 11.20
CA GLU A 185 4.35 4.10 11.36
C GLU A 185 4.87 4.73 10.07
N TYR A 186 4.22 5.81 9.62
CA TYR A 186 4.65 6.60 8.46
C TYR A 186 5.12 7.99 8.90
N LYS A 187 6.35 8.35 8.51
CA LYS A 187 6.87 9.71 8.64
C LYS A 187 7.13 10.30 7.26
N VAL A 188 6.60 11.48 7.02
CA VAL A 188 6.64 12.19 5.75
C VAL A 188 7.40 13.49 5.94
N TYR A 189 8.43 13.73 5.12
CA TYR A 189 9.21 14.96 5.19
C TYR A 189 9.84 15.31 3.84
N PRO A 190 10.09 16.60 3.55
CA PRO A 190 10.71 17.04 2.29
C PRO A 190 12.16 16.56 2.16
N VAL A 191 12.60 16.28 0.93
CA VAL A 191 14.01 16.02 0.61
C VAL A 191 14.78 17.34 0.63
N GLY A 192 15.45 17.62 1.75
CA GLY A 192 16.27 18.82 1.91
C GLY A 192 15.41 20.06 2.11
N LYS A 193 15.44 20.63 3.32
CA LYS A 193 14.71 21.86 3.65
C LYS A 193 15.02 22.96 2.62
N GLY A 194 13.98 23.50 1.97
CA GLY A 194 14.10 24.60 1.00
C GLY A 194 14.69 24.25 -0.37
N ARG A 195 14.95 22.97 -0.69
CA ARG A 195 15.44 22.57 -2.02
C ARG A 195 14.28 22.25 -2.94
N SER A 196 14.10 23.07 -3.97
CA SER A 196 13.23 22.76 -5.09
C SER A 196 13.85 21.65 -5.93
N THR A 197 13.09 20.61 -6.25
CA THR A 197 13.46 19.60 -7.24
C THR A 197 12.41 19.58 -8.34
N PRO A 198 12.78 19.88 -9.61
CA PRO A 198 11.84 19.78 -10.72
C PRO A 198 11.37 18.33 -10.88
N LEU A 199 10.20 18.15 -11.49
CA LEU A 199 9.63 16.83 -11.75
C LEU A 199 10.62 15.99 -12.59
N HIS A 200 11.14 16.59 -13.66
CA HIS A 200 12.23 16.06 -14.47
C HIS A 200 13.10 17.23 -14.98
N GLU A 201 14.35 16.98 -15.35
CA GLU A 201 15.26 18.02 -15.89
C GLU A 201 14.85 18.46 -17.31
N ASP A 202 14.44 17.49 -18.14
CA ASP A 202 13.89 17.73 -19.47
C ASP A 202 12.40 18.10 -19.42
N ALA A 203 12.05 19.23 -20.03
CA ALA A 203 10.68 19.72 -20.13
C ALA A 203 9.75 18.82 -20.96
N THR A 204 10.28 18.10 -21.95
CA THR A 204 9.48 17.20 -22.80
C THR A 204 8.99 16.00 -22.00
N ILE A 205 9.87 15.36 -21.24
CA ILE A 205 9.55 14.24 -20.35
C ILE A 205 8.63 14.71 -19.21
N MET A 206 8.90 15.88 -18.66
CA MET A 206 8.04 16.48 -17.63
C MET A 206 6.59 16.64 -18.11
N ASN A 207 6.38 17.18 -19.32
CA ASN A 207 5.04 17.30 -19.90
C ASN A 207 4.43 15.93 -20.20
N ALA A 208 5.21 14.99 -20.74
CA ALA A 208 4.74 13.63 -20.99
C ALA A 208 4.26 12.93 -19.70
N TRP A 209 4.91 13.12 -18.56
CA TRP A 209 4.47 12.56 -17.28
C TRP A 209 3.21 13.20 -16.73
N ILE A 210 3.01 14.50 -16.97
CA ILE A 210 1.80 15.22 -16.57
C ILE A 210 0.61 14.81 -17.45
N GLU A 211 0.83 14.64 -18.75
CA GLU A 211 -0.21 14.26 -19.71
C GLU A 211 -0.59 12.78 -19.57
N ASN A 212 0.38 11.89 -19.40
CA ASN A 212 0.16 10.44 -19.26
C ASN A 212 -0.03 10.01 -17.80
N GLN A 213 -0.58 10.87 -16.95
CA GLN A 213 -0.91 10.49 -15.59
C GLN A 213 -2.12 9.55 -15.56
N HIS A 214 -2.17 8.67 -14.57
CA HIS A 214 -3.25 7.70 -14.45
C HIS A 214 -4.55 8.37 -13.99
N ALA A 215 -5.68 7.97 -14.59
CA ALA A 215 -7.01 8.43 -14.19
C ALA A 215 -7.37 7.87 -12.81
N LEU A 216 -7.38 8.74 -11.79
CA LEU A 216 -7.63 8.31 -10.41
C LEU A 216 -9.09 7.93 -10.15
N GLU A 217 -10.00 8.35 -11.03
CA GLU A 217 -11.43 8.06 -11.00
C GLU A 217 -11.71 6.56 -11.14
N ARG A 218 -10.86 5.81 -11.84
CA ARG A 218 -11.01 4.36 -12.03
C ARG A 218 -11.04 3.59 -10.71
N PHE A 219 -10.34 4.09 -9.68
CA PHE A 219 -10.32 3.46 -8.37
C PHE A 219 -11.57 3.76 -7.54
N ALA A 220 -12.38 4.74 -7.95
CA ALA A 220 -13.55 5.21 -7.23
C ALA A 220 -14.86 4.63 -7.78
N VAL A 221 -14.79 3.61 -8.65
CA VAL A 221 -15.95 2.92 -9.21
C VAL A 221 -16.72 2.24 -8.07
N VAL A 222 -18.00 2.59 -7.95
CA VAL A 222 -18.88 2.07 -6.90
C VAL A 222 -19.58 0.82 -7.43
N PRO A 223 -19.34 -0.37 -6.85
CA PRO A 223 -20.03 -1.58 -7.26
C PRO A 223 -21.48 -1.58 -6.75
N THR A 224 -22.33 -2.29 -7.49
CA THR A 224 -23.74 -2.50 -7.11
C THR A 224 -23.86 -3.42 -5.90
N ALA A 225 -25.01 -3.38 -5.22
CA ALA A 225 -25.26 -4.23 -4.05
C ALA A 225 -25.10 -5.73 -4.40
N ASP A 226 -25.60 -6.16 -5.56
CA ASP A 226 -25.52 -7.55 -6.01
C ASP A 226 -24.06 -7.98 -6.27
N GLN A 227 -23.26 -7.13 -6.91
CA GLN A 227 -21.83 -7.39 -7.10
C GLN A 227 -21.08 -7.49 -5.76
N ILE A 228 -21.39 -6.63 -4.80
CA ILE A 228 -20.79 -6.68 -3.46
C ILE A 228 -21.16 -7.98 -2.76
N GLU A 229 -22.41 -8.41 -2.82
CA GLU A 229 -22.85 -9.66 -2.21
C GLU A 229 -22.21 -10.88 -2.88
N ALA A 230 -22.13 -10.92 -4.20
CA ALA A 230 -21.43 -11.97 -4.94
C ALA A 230 -19.94 -12.03 -4.57
N LYS A 231 -19.25 -10.88 -4.51
CA LYS A 231 -17.86 -10.79 -3.99
C LYS A 231 -17.73 -11.31 -2.55
N MET A 232 -18.70 -11.02 -1.69
CA MET A 232 -18.73 -11.54 -0.31
C MET A 232 -19.07 -13.03 -0.21
N ARG A 233 -19.71 -13.62 -1.22
CA ARG A 233 -20.01 -15.06 -1.29
C ARG A 233 -18.92 -15.86 -2.00
N GLY A 234 -17.95 -15.18 -2.63
CA GLY A 234 -16.85 -15.81 -3.35
C GLY A 234 -17.24 -16.30 -4.74
N GLU A 235 -18.31 -15.74 -5.30
CA GLU A 235 -18.66 -15.94 -6.70
C GLU A 235 -17.63 -15.15 -7.53
N GLU A 236 -16.90 -15.82 -8.41
CA GLU A 236 -16.02 -15.15 -9.38
C GLU A 236 -16.91 -14.33 -10.31
N ILE A 237 -16.87 -13.02 -10.12
CA ILE A 237 -17.33 -12.06 -11.12
C ILE A 237 -16.08 -11.75 -11.93
N ASP A 238 -16.10 -12.06 -13.23
CA ASP A 238 -15.10 -11.54 -14.16
C ASP A 238 -15.26 -10.01 -14.20
N ASP A 239 -14.56 -9.32 -13.30
CA ASP A 239 -14.34 -7.88 -13.41
C ASP A 239 -13.25 -7.70 -14.48
N GLU A 240 -13.64 -7.40 -15.72
CA GLU A 240 -12.73 -7.14 -16.86
C GLU A 240 -11.70 -6.00 -16.61
N ASP A 241 -11.76 -5.32 -15.46
CA ASP A 241 -10.95 -4.14 -15.12
C ASP A 241 -10.01 -4.31 -13.89
N ASP A 242 -9.97 -5.48 -13.22
CA ASP A 242 -9.26 -5.66 -11.93
C ASP A 242 -7.94 -6.47 -12.01
N GLU A 243 -7.11 -6.23 -13.03
CA GLU A 243 -5.73 -6.78 -13.12
C GLU A 243 -4.68 -6.09 -12.21
N ASP A 244 -5.07 -5.51 -11.07
CA ASP A 244 -4.10 -5.06 -10.05
C ASP A 244 -4.64 -5.15 -8.61
N SER A 245 -5.37 -6.22 -8.28
CA SER A 245 -5.69 -6.58 -6.89
C SER A 245 -4.67 -7.59 -6.35
N GLY A 246 -3.45 -7.10 -6.07
CA GLY A 246 -2.40 -7.94 -5.51
C GLY A 246 -2.72 -8.44 -4.09
N SER A 247 -3.21 -9.68 -3.94
CA SER A 247 -2.73 -10.68 -2.96
C SER A 247 -3.65 -11.92 -2.85
N SER A 248 -3.51 -12.90 -3.75
CA SER A 248 -3.97 -14.28 -3.52
C SER A 248 -2.78 -15.22 -3.22
N ARG A 249 -2.12 -15.03 -2.08
CA ARG A 249 -1.17 -16.05 -1.58
C ARG A 249 -1.94 -17.23 -0.98
N LYS A 250 -2.04 -18.35 -1.71
CA LYS A 250 -2.34 -19.68 -1.14
C LYS A 250 -1.26 -20.03 -0.11
N ARG A 251 -1.53 -19.83 1.18
CA ARG A 251 -0.72 -20.42 2.27
C ARG A 251 -1.32 -21.77 2.67
N ARG A 252 -0.52 -22.83 2.59
CA ARG A 252 -0.81 -24.13 3.22
C ARG A 252 -0.85 -23.93 4.74
N ARG A 253 -2.00 -24.17 5.37
CA ARG A 253 -2.18 -24.12 6.83
C ARG A 253 -1.44 -25.27 7.51
N SER A 254 -0.60 -24.97 8.50
CA SER A 254 -0.36 -25.86 9.64
C SER A 254 -1.47 -25.63 10.65
N LYS A 255 -2.12 -26.71 11.13
CA LYS A 255 -3.21 -26.66 12.11
C LYS A 255 -2.66 -26.24 13.47
N LYS A 256 -3.07 -25.07 13.97
CA LYS A 256 -3.03 -24.72 15.40
C LYS A 256 -4.48 -24.67 15.89
N SER A 257 -4.76 -25.25 17.05
CA SER A 257 -6.12 -25.42 17.59
C SER A 257 -6.67 -24.11 18.14
N ILE A 258 -7.99 -23.96 18.00
CA ILE A 258 -8.80 -22.78 18.34
C ILE A 258 -8.66 -22.37 19.82
N ASP A 259 -8.36 -23.31 20.71
CA ASP A 259 -8.21 -23.07 22.14
C ASP A 259 -6.99 -22.19 22.49
N GLU A 260 -5.88 -22.25 21.73
CA GLU A 260 -4.70 -21.41 22.01
C GLU A 260 -4.89 -19.95 21.58
N GLU A 261 -5.88 -19.64 20.73
CA GLU A 261 -6.14 -18.27 20.26
C GLU A 261 -7.07 -17.49 21.21
N LEU A 262 -7.73 -18.19 22.14
CA LEU A 262 -8.63 -17.59 23.14
C LEU A 262 -7.89 -17.12 24.40
N ASP A 263 -6.85 -17.82 24.81
CA ASP A 263 -6.08 -17.47 26.02
C ASP A 263 -5.22 -16.21 25.84
N GLU A 264 -4.78 -15.87 24.61
CA GLU A 264 -4.05 -14.62 24.32
C GLU A 264 -4.95 -13.36 24.33
N ILE A 265 -6.28 -13.52 24.43
CA ILE A 265 -7.25 -12.41 24.34
C ILE A 265 -7.63 -11.84 25.72
N GLU A 266 -7.36 -12.55 26.81
CA GLU A 266 -7.72 -12.08 28.17
C GLU A 266 -6.80 -10.96 28.71
N ASP A 267 -5.62 -10.75 28.13
CA ASP A 267 -4.60 -9.83 28.67
C ASP A 267 -4.61 -8.40 28.08
N ALA A 268 -5.59 -8.05 27.23
CA ALA A 268 -5.68 -6.71 26.63
C ALA A 268 -6.71 -5.82 27.32
N ASP A 269 -6.20 -5.02 28.27
CA ASP A 269 -6.87 -4.01 29.12
C ASP A 269 -8.03 -3.24 28.46
N TRP A 270 -9.14 -3.16 29.20
CA TRP A 270 -10.47 -2.69 28.79
C TRP A 270 -10.97 -1.53 29.67
N GLU A 271 -10.13 -0.52 29.95
CA GLU A 271 -10.48 0.54 30.92
C GLU A 271 -10.71 1.96 30.34
N ASP A 272 -10.74 2.17 29.02
CA ASP A 272 -10.73 3.55 28.48
C ASP A 272 -11.97 3.95 27.65
N TYR A 273 -13.18 3.46 27.98
CA TYR A 273 -14.38 3.74 27.17
C TYR A 273 -15.66 4.10 27.96
N GLU A 274 -15.58 4.50 29.23
CA GLU A 274 -16.77 4.88 30.01
C GLU A 274 -16.97 6.38 30.28
N GLU A 275 -16.21 7.32 29.70
CA GLU A 275 -16.27 8.73 30.15
C GLU A 275 -16.56 9.81 29.08
N GLU A 276 -17.34 9.52 28.03
CA GLU A 276 -17.85 10.58 27.14
C GLU A 276 -19.30 10.33 26.67
N GLU A 277 -20.28 10.25 27.57
CA GLU A 277 -21.68 10.63 27.28
C GLU A 277 -22.40 11.06 28.56
N GLU A 278 -22.16 12.29 29.01
CA GLU A 278 -23.06 13.06 29.88
C GLU A 278 -22.63 14.52 29.74
N ASP A 279 -23.42 15.33 29.04
CA ASP A 279 -23.58 16.79 29.21
C ASP A 279 -24.15 17.41 27.91
N GLU A 280 -25.45 17.24 27.68
CA GLU A 280 -26.23 18.16 26.87
C GLU A 280 -27.73 17.96 27.17
N ASP A 281 -28.16 18.33 28.37
CA ASP A 281 -29.54 18.70 28.71
C ASP A 281 -29.51 19.59 29.99
N GLU A 282 -30.30 20.67 29.98
CA GLU A 282 -30.36 21.81 30.93
C GLU A 282 -29.41 22.96 30.54
N GLU A 283 -29.85 24.18 30.20
CA GLU A 283 -30.84 25.04 30.85
C GLU A 283 -31.57 26.00 29.86
N GLU A 284 -32.62 26.62 30.40
CA GLU A 284 -33.62 27.58 29.87
C GLU A 284 -33.15 28.72 28.94
#